data_AF-A0AAE3G8P3-F1
#
_entry.id   AF-A0AAE3G8P3-F1
#
_cell.length_a   1.000
_cell.length_b   1.000
_cell.length_c   1.000
_cell.angle_alpha   90.00
_cell.angle_beta   90.00
_cell.angle_gamma   90.00
#
_symmetry.space_group_name_H-M   'P 1'
#
loop_
_entity.id
_entity.type
_entity.pdbx_description
1 polymer ?
#
loop_
_entity_poly.entity_id
_entity_poly.type
_entity_poly.pdbx_seq_one_letter_code
_entity_poly.pdbx_strand_id
1 'polypeptide(L)'
;MGLSVVYVADTGHVVGALALTGAGAPVEVGSLVGEALPVRVSLSGGRSAVLALPDRRLAVAAVDDEPAVFAEPLAFGVDTGQDGKPRPALAQLAPWSTTLEITAGKLVLTLPASVTRLTPVLALISDGQQAHVLVGEVPAGGAQAELPVALDTGEHGALVLVAGYAGRLQEVTAP
;
A
#
# COMPACT_ATOMS: atom_id res chain seq x y z
N MET A 1 -13.86 -6.03 21.84
CA MET A 1 -13.36 -6.70 20.62
C MET A 1 -12.05 -6.03 20.27
N GLY A 2 -11.03 -6.80 19.90
CA GLY A 2 -9.75 -6.24 19.47
C GLY A 2 -9.69 -6.22 17.95
N LEU A 3 -9.38 -5.06 17.37
CA LEU A 3 -9.09 -4.94 15.94
C LEU A 3 -7.60 -5.20 15.74
N SER A 4 -7.26 -6.05 14.78
CA SER A 4 -5.89 -6.25 14.31
C SER A 4 -5.78 -5.85 12.85
N VAL A 5 -4.76 -5.07 12.52
CA VAL A 5 -4.50 -4.66 11.14
C VAL A 5 -3.20 -5.26 10.65
N VAL A 6 -3.17 -5.61 9.37
CA VAL A 6 -1.95 -5.89 8.63
C VAL A 6 -1.60 -4.60 7.88
N TYR A 7 -0.39 -4.10 8.04
CA TYR A 7 0.05 -2.87 7.43
C TYR A 7 1.42 -3.01 6.76
N VAL A 8 1.71 -2.17 5.77
CA VAL A 8 3.01 -2.09 5.12
C VAL A 8 3.95 -1.27 6.00
N ALA A 9 5.00 -1.90 6.51
CA ALA A 9 5.91 -1.28 7.48
C ALA A 9 6.61 -0.03 6.93
N ASP A 10 6.95 -0.03 5.64
CA ASP A 10 7.70 1.06 4.99
C ASP A 10 6.89 2.35 4.86
N THR A 11 5.56 2.24 4.70
CA THR A 11 4.68 3.38 4.37
C THR A 11 3.54 3.56 5.37
N GLY A 12 3.40 2.66 6.33
CA GLY A 12 2.36 2.65 7.36
C GLY A 12 0.97 2.20 6.88
N HIS A 13 0.75 1.93 5.59
CA HIS A 13 -0.62 1.74 5.07
C HIS A 13 -1.24 0.44 5.57
N VAL A 14 -2.49 0.50 6.02
CA VAL A 14 -3.27 -0.70 6.31
C VAL A 14 -3.66 -1.37 4.99
N VAL A 15 -3.40 -2.67 4.87
CA VAL A 15 -3.73 -3.49 3.69
C VAL A 15 -4.70 -4.62 4.02
N GLY A 16 -5.04 -4.79 5.30
CA GLY A 16 -6.06 -5.72 5.75
C GLY A 16 -6.42 -5.49 7.21
N ALA A 17 -7.64 -5.83 7.58
CA ALA A 17 -8.19 -5.66 8.92
C ALA A 17 -8.92 -6.93 9.35
N LEU A 18 -8.75 -7.33 10.61
CA LEU A 18 -9.35 -8.51 11.20
C LEU A 18 -10.00 -8.16 12.54
N ALA A 19 -11.30 -8.40 12.65
CA ALA A 19 -11.99 -8.40 13.94
C ALA A 19 -11.74 -9.73 14.62
N LEU A 20 -11.03 -9.73 15.75
CA LEU A 20 -10.79 -10.93 16.52
C LEU A 20 -11.88 -11.12 17.57
N THR A 21 -12.54 -12.28 17.50
CA THR A 21 -13.57 -12.72 18.46
C THR A 21 -13.01 -13.62 19.56
N GLY A 22 -11.68 -13.78 19.65
CA GLY A 22 -10.97 -14.68 20.57
C GLY A 22 -9.69 -14.08 21.17
N ALA A 23 -8.65 -14.90 21.37
CA ALA A 23 -7.34 -14.44 21.87
C ALA A 23 -6.77 -13.30 21.00
N GLY A 24 -5.90 -12.48 21.59
CA GLY A 24 -5.38 -11.24 20.98
C GLY A 24 -4.67 -11.42 19.63
N ALA A 25 -4.33 -10.29 18.99
CA ALA A 25 -3.65 -10.23 17.69
C ALA A 25 -2.52 -11.25 17.57
N PRO A 26 -2.45 -12.04 16.47
CA PRO A 26 -1.28 -12.88 16.19
C PRO A 26 -0.01 -12.02 16.20
N VAL A 27 1.02 -12.52 16.87
CA VAL A 27 2.30 -11.80 16.99
C VAL A 27 3.08 -11.84 15.66
N GLU A 28 2.85 -12.88 14.85
CA GLU A 28 3.58 -13.12 13.60
C GLU A 28 2.70 -12.90 12.37
N VAL A 29 3.18 -12.05 11.45
CA VAL A 29 2.50 -11.69 10.20
C VAL A 29 2.28 -12.90 9.29
N GLY A 30 3.29 -13.79 9.19
CA GLY A 30 3.22 -14.98 8.35
C GLY A 30 2.09 -15.94 8.74
N SER A 31 1.65 -15.91 10.00
CA SER A 31 0.48 -16.67 10.45
C SER A 31 -0.84 -16.16 9.85
N LEU A 32 -0.88 -14.90 9.39
CA LEU A 32 -2.05 -14.28 8.76
C LEU A 32 -1.99 -14.31 7.24
N VAL A 33 -0.81 -14.11 6.64
CA VAL A 33 -0.68 -13.87 5.19
C VAL A 33 0.12 -14.96 4.45
N GLY A 34 0.71 -15.93 5.16
CA GLY A 34 1.67 -16.85 4.56
C GLY A 34 2.93 -16.12 4.09
N GLU A 35 3.46 -16.48 2.92
CA GLU A 35 4.66 -15.85 2.33
C GLU A 35 4.38 -14.45 1.74
N ALA A 36 3.14 -14.18 1.33
CA ALA A 36 2.75 -12.90 0.76
C ALA A 36 1.23 -12.69 0.84
N LEU A 37 0.81 -11.46 1.09
CA LEU A 37 -0.60 -11.07 1.02
C LEU A 37 -1.00 -10.82 -0.45
N PRO A 38 -1.94 -11.61 -1.02
CA PRO A 38 -2.42 -11.36 -2.38
C PRO A 38 -3.42 -10.20 -2.40
N VAL A 39 -3.10 -9.15 -3.15
CA VAL A 39 -4.00 -8.03 -3.44
C VAL A 39 -4.50 -8.12 -4.87
N ARG A 40 -5.82 -8.10 -5.05
CA ARG A 40 -6.45 -8.24 -6.37
C ARG A 40 -6.80 -6.87 -6.94
N VAL A 41 -6.43 -6.65 -8.20
CA VAL A 41 -6.82 -5.46 -8.98
C VAL A 41 -7.72 -5.92 -10.11
N SER A 42 -8.90 -5.31 -10.23
CA SER A 42 -9.77 -5.51 -11.39
C SER A 42 -9.17 -4.82 -12.62
N LEU A 43 -9.10 -5.54 -13.73
CA LEU A 43 -8.69 -5.05 -15.04
C LEU A 43 -9.87 -5.04 -16.01
N SER A 44 -9.69 -4.45 -17.18
CA SER A 44 -10.67 -4.45 -18.24
C SER A 44 -11.03 -5.88 -18.71
N GLY A 45 -12.24 -6.02 -19.26
CA GLY A 45 -12.74 -7.31 -19.76
C GLY A 45 -13.03 -8.35 -18.67
N GLY A 46 -13.20 -7.93 -17.41
CA GLY A 46 -13.49 -8.83 -16.28
C GLY A 46 -12.27 -9.65 -15.81
N ARG A 47 -11.07 -9.27 -16.26
CA ARG A 47 -9.81 -9.87 -15.82
C ARG A 47 -9.40 -9.28 -14.46
N SER A 48 -8.46 -9.94 -13.80
CA SER A 48 -7.86 -9.41 -12.57
C SER A 48 -6.37 -9.72 -12.53
N ALA A 49 -5.58 -8.77 -12.03
CA ALA A 49 -4.20 -9.01 -11.64
C ALA A 49 -4.12 -9.34 -10.15
N VAL A 50 -3.11 -10.13 -9.76
CA VAL A 50 -2.77 -10.40 -8.36
C VAL A 50 -1.40 -9.80 -8.07
N LEU A 51 -1.36 -8.88 -7.11
CA LEU A 51 -0.15 -8.26 -6.60
C LEU A 51 0.20 -8.93 -5.27
N ALA A 52 1.33 -9.64 -5.23
CA ALA A 52 1.78 -10.29 -4.01
C ALA A 52 2.60 -9.31 -3.16
N LEU A 53 2.06 -8.83 -2.03
CA LEU A 53 2.83 -8.06 -1.04
C LEU A 53 3.63 -9.01 -0.15
N PRO A 54 4.98 -8.98 -0.20
CA PRO A 54 5.80 -9.89 0.58
C PRO A 54 5.62 -9.70 2.09
N ASP A 55 5.52 -10.80 2.84
CA ASP A 55 5.39 -10.82 4.31
C ASP A 55 6.44 -9.97 5.03
N ARG A 56 7.69 -9.97 4.56
CA ARG A 56 8.81 -9.20 5.10
C ARG A 56 8.63 -7.69 5.08
N ARG A 57 7.68 -7.18 4.29
CA ARG A 57 7.30 -5.75 4.25
C ARG A 57 6.03 -5.46 5.04
N LEU A 58 5.40 -6.50 5.57
CA LEU A 58 4.16 -6.42 6.31
C LEU A 58 4.46 -6.50 7.82
N ALA A 59 3.60 -5.86 8.59
CA ALA A 59 3.62 -5.87 10.04
C ALA A 59 2.17 -5.96 10.54
N VAL A 60 2.00 -6.32 11.82
CA VAL A 60 0.69 -6.42 12.46
C VAL A 60 0.64 -5.48 13.64
N ALA A 61 -0.48 -4.78 13.81
CA ALA A 61 -0.74 -3.94 14.97
C ALA A 61 -2.12 -4.27 15.55
N ALA A 62 -2.19 -4.34 16.88
CA ALA A 62 -3.44 -4.25 17.61
C ALA A 62 -3.81 -2.77 17.71
N VAL A 63 -5.03 -2.44 17.32
CA VAL A 63 -5.53 -1.06 17.25
C VAL A 63 -6.89 -0.94 17.93
N ASP A 64 -7.25 0.29 18.27
CA ASP A 64 -8.59 0.63 18.75
C ASP A 64 -9.63 0.34 17.66
N ASP A 65 -10.90 0.25 18.05
CA ASP A 65 -11.98 -0.05 17.12
C ASP A 65 -12.15 1.08 16.08
N GLU A 66 -12.00 0.72 14.80
CA GLU A 66 -12.14 1.62 13.66
C GLU A 66 -12.91 0.89 12.55
N PRO A 67 -14.25 0.93 12.55
CA PRO A 67 -15.06 0.15 11.62
C PRO A 67 -14.84 0.49 10.14
N ALA A 68 -14.44 1.73 9.83
CA ALA A 68 -14.27 2.16 8.43
C ALA A 68 -13.11 1.44 7.72
N VAL A 69 -12.13 0.93 8.48
CA VAL A 69 -10.95 0.23 7.92
C VAL A 69 -11.31 -1.10 7.25
N PHE A 70 -12.47 -1.69 7.56
CA PHE A 70 -12.95 -2.89 6.88
C PHE A 70 -13.44 -2.61 5.46
N ALA A 71 -13.90 -1.38 5.18
CA ALA A 71 -14.39 -0.98 3.87
C ALA A 71 -13.25 -0.41 3.01
N GLU A 72 -12.41 0.44 3.60
CA GLU A 72 -11.38 1.18 2.87
C GLU A 72 -10.02 1.12 3.59
N PRO A 73 -9.39 -0.06 3.71
CA PRO A 73 -8.16 -0.21 4.49
C PRO A 73 -7.04 0.72 4.02
N LEU A 74 -6.90 0.93 2.70
CA LEU A 74 -5.88 1.79 2.12
C LEU A 74 -6.04 3.28 2.44
N ALA A 75 -7.19 3.70 2.99
CA ALA A 75 -7.39 5.06 3.48
C ALA A 75 -6.84 5.29 4.91
N PHE A 76 -6.33 4.24 5.55
CA PHE A 76 -5.82 4.28 6.91
C PHE A 76 -4.35 3.89 6.99
N GLY A 77 -3.67 4.47 7.98
CA GLY A 77 -2.26 4.21 8.28
C GLY A 77 -2.03 3.91 9.76
N VAL A 78 -0.97 3.17 10.01
CA VAL A 78 -0.41 2.93 11.34
C VAL A 78 0.75 3.91 11.55
N ASP A 79 0.57 4.81 12.50
CA ASP A 79 1.64 5.68 12.97
C ASP A 79 2.48 4.97 14.03
N THR A 80 3.79 5.16 13.98
CA THR A 80 4.71 4.66 15.01
C THR A 80 5.08 5.77 15.99
N GLY A 81 5.09 5.44 17.28
CA GLY A 81 5.60 6.30 18.34
C GLY A 81 7.12 6.45 18.26
N GLN A 82 7.67 7.36 19.09
CA GLN A 82 9.12 7.53 19.21
C GLN A 82 9.84 6.29 19.76
N ASP A 83 9.09 5.41 20.42
CA ASP A 83 9.54 4.10 20.91
C ASP A 83 9.50 3.01 19.84
N GLY A 84 9.16 3.35 18.60
CA GLY A 84 9.05 2.43 17.48
C GLY A 84 7.81 1.54 17.51
N LYS A 85 6.89 1.75 18.47
CA LYS A 85 5.68 0.94 18.58
C LYS A 85 4.52 1.54 17.80
N PRO A 86 3.67 0.72 17.18
CA PRO A 86 2.40 1.18 16.61
C PRO A 86 1.56 1.93 17.65
N ARG A 87 1.00 3.07 17.26
CA ARG A 87 -0.04 3.73 18.04
C ARG A 87 -1.34 2.93 17.94
N PRO A 88 -2.16 2.93 19.01
CA PRO A 88 -3.42 2.18 18.99
C PRO A 88 -4.46 2.81 18.06
N ALA A 89 -4.47 4.13 17.89
CA ALA A 89 -5.36 4.80 16.94
C ALA A 89 -4.77 4.77 15.53
N LEU A 90 -5.60 4.41 14.55
CA LEU A 90 -5.27 4.52 13.12
C LEU A 90 -5.32 5.99 12.68
N ALA A 91 -4.39 6.37 11.80
CA ALA A 91 -4.39 7.66 11.15
C ALA A 91 -5.22 7.58 9.86
N GLN A 92 -6.14 8.52 9.65
CA GLN A 92 -6.77 8.69 8.34
C GLN A 92 -5.77 9.38 7.39
N LEU A 93 -5.48 8.75 6.26
CA LEU A 93 -4.51 9.22 5.30
C LEU A 93 -5.09 10.30 4.39
N ALA A 94 -4.25 11.24 3.94
CA ALA A 94 -4.69 12.31 3.06
C ALA A 94 -5.17 11.73 1.71
N PRO A 95 -6.30 12.20 1.15
CA PRO A 95 -6.80 11.67 -0.10
C PRO A 95 -5.82 11.95 -1.24
N TRP A 96 -5.70 10.99 -2.16
CA TRP A 96 -4.87 11.11 -3.36
C TRP A 96 -5.69 10.75 -4.60
N SER A 97 -5.99 11.75 -5.42
CA SER A 97 -6.87 11.63 -6.58
C SER A 97 -6.14 11.63 -7.93
N THR A 98 -4.87 12.04 -7.97
CA THR A 98 -4.09 12.14 -9.20
C THR A 98 -3.89 10.76 -9.86
N THR A 99 -3.88 10.75 -11.19
CA THR A 99 -3.66 9.54 -11.97
C THR A 99 -2.21 9.05 -11.86
N LEU A 100 -2.03 7.74 -11.82
CA LEU A 100 -0.74 7.08 -11.96
C LEU A 100 -0.41 6.96 -13.45
N GLU A 101 0.78 7.40 -13.85
CA GLU A 101 1.21 7.37 -15.23
C GLU A 101 2.34 6.35 -15.42
N ILE A 102 2.18 5.45 -16.38
CA ILE A 102 3.28 4.65 -16.89
C ILE A 102 3.79 5.31 -18.16
N THR A 103 5.06 5.67 -18.15
CA THR A 103 5.76 6.14 -19.36
C THR A 103 6.84 5.13 -19.73
N ALA A 104 7.51 5.31 -20.87
CA ALA A 104 8.53 4.38 -21.33
C ALA A 104 9.63 4.17 -20.26
N GLY A 105 9.56 3.03 -19.56
CA GLY A 105 10.53 2.60 -18.56
C GLY A 105 10.33 3.13 -17.14
N LYS A 106 9.22 3.81 -16.81
CA LYS A 106 9.00 4.32 -15.45
C LYS A 106 7.53 4.48 -15.07
N LEU A 107 7.25 4.25 -13.78
CA LEU A 107 6.05 4.73 -13.10
C LEU A 107 6.31 6.15 -12.60
N VAL A 108 5.45 7.07 -13.00
CA VAL A 108 5.42 8.45 -12.53
C VAL A 108 4.22 8.61 -11.60
N LEU A 109 4.49 9.10 -10.39
CA LEU A 109 3.47 9.44 -9.42
C LEU A 109 3.53 10.91 -9.07
N THR A 110 2.36 11.54 -9.00
CA THR A 110 2.22 12.98 -8.71
C THR A 110 1.25 13.19 -7.56
N LEU A 111 1.75 13.77 -6.48
CA LEU A 111 0.99 14.12 -5.28
C LEU A 111 0.24 15.44 -5.46
N PRO A 112 -0.88 15.64 -4.75
CA PRO A 112 -1.68 16.87 -4.86
C PRO A 112 -0.97 18.10 -4.25
N ALA A 113 0.05 17.90 -3.43
CA ALA A 113 0.85 18.96 -2.82
C ALA A 113 2.30 18.49 -2.60
N SER A 114 3.22 19.44 -2.49
CA SER A 114 4.60 19.13 -2.11
C SER A 114 4.68 18.59 -0.68
N VAL A 115 5.55 17.60 -0.48
CA VAL A 115 5.82 17.02 0.84
C VAL A 115 6.85 17.85 1.60
N THR A 116 6.72 17.94 2.91
CA THR A 116 7.64 18.71 3.77
C THR A 116 8.87 17.92 4.20
N ARG A 117 8.85 16.60 3.99
CA ARG A 117 9.92 15.67 4.33
C ARG A 117 10.07 14.63 3.22
N LEU A 118 11.24 13.98 3.20
CA LEU A 118 11.43 12.78 2.39
C LEU A 118 10.32 11.78 2.70
N THR A 119 9.57 11.37 1.68
CA THR A 119 8.34 10.58 1.85
C THR A 119 8.47 9.23 1.14
N PRO A 120 8.52 8.10 1.88
CA PRO A 120 8.65 6.78 1.31
C PRO A 120 7.52 6.41 0.35
N VAL A 121 7.88 5.68 -0.70
CA VAL A 121 6.98 5.10 -1.70
C VAL A 121 7.24 3.61 -1.84
N LEU A 122 6.17 2.83 -1.84
CA LEU A 122 6.15 1.44 -2.29
C LEU A 122 5.15 1.32 -3.44
N ALA A 123 5.57 0.73 -4.55
CA ALA A 123 4.67 0.37 -5.64
C ALA A 123 4.82 -1.11 -6.00
N LEU A 124 3.70 -1.75 -6.34
CA LEU A 124 3.64 -3.06 -6.95
C LEU A 124 2.92 -2.92 -8.28
N ILE A 125 3.50 -3.46 -9.36
CA ILE A 125 2.88 -3.45 -10.68
C ILE A 125 2.90 -4.87 -11.23
N SER A 126 1.75 -5.37 -11.66
CA SER A 126 1.66 -6.70 -12.27
C SER A 126 2.43 -6.75 -13.58
N ASP A 127 3.03 -7.88 -13.87
CA ASP A 127 3.65 -8.19 -15.16
C ASP A 127 3.48 -9.69 -15.42
N GLY A 128 2.45 -10.02 -16.21
CA GLY A 128 2.01 -11.40 -16.40
C GLY A 128 1.56 -12.07 -15.09
N GLN A 129 2.31 -13.08 -14.65
CA GLN A 129 2.05 -13.84 -13.41
C GLN A 129 2.87 -13.33 -12.21
N GLN A 130 3.73 -12.33 -12.42
CA GLN A 130 4.59 -11.75 -11.38
C GLN A 130 4.19 -10.30 -11.10
N ALA A 131 4.78 -9.70 -10.07
CA ALA A 131 4.66 -8.28 -9.81
C ALA A 131 6.05 -7.69 -9.58
N HIS A 132 6.32 -6.55 -10.21
CA HIS A 132 7.49 -5.72 -9.89
C HIS A 132 7.26 -5.03 -8.57
N VAL A 133 8.23 -5.11 -7.66
CA VAL A 133 8.20 -4.38 -6.39
C VAL A 133 9.18 -3.21 -6.48
N LEU A 134 8.64 -2.00 -6.51
CA LEU A 134 9.40 -0.76 -6.67
C LEU A 134 9.42 -0.01 -5.34
N VAL A 135 10.60 0.42 -4.92
CA VAL A 135 10.78 1.27 -3.74
C VAL A 135 11.42 2.57 -4.18
N GLY A 136 10.90 3.67 -3.68
CA GLY A 136 11.49 4.98 -3.90
C GLY A 136 10.94 5.98 -2.93
N GLU A 137 11.12 7.26 -3.24
CA GLU A 137 10.86 8.35 -2.31
C GLU A 137 10.44 9.60 -3.08
N VAL A 138 9.54 10.39 -2.49
CA VAL A 138 9.31 11.78 -2.91
C VAL A 138 10.24 12.68 -2.11
N PRO A 139 11.13 13.46 -2.75
CA PRO A 139 12.05 14.35 -2.05
C PRO A 139 11.30 15.48 -1.33
N ALA A 140 11.86 15.95 -0.21
CA ALA A 140 11.34 17.10 0.50
C ALA A 140 11.24 18.34 -0.42
N GLY A 141 10.12 19.05 -0.37
CA GLY A 141 9.79 20.15 -1.27
C GLY A 141 9.25 19.72 -2.64
N GLY A 142 9.40 18.45 -3.01
CA GLY A 142 8.86 17.87 -4.23
C GLY A 142 7.43 17.35 -4.07
N ALA A 143 6.77 17.08 -5.20
CA ALA A 143 5.45 16.46 -5.25
C ALA A 143 5.42 15.23 -6.19
N GLN A 144 6.57 14.80 -6.70
CA GLN A 144 6.66 13.76 -7.72
C GLN A 144 7.77 12.77 -7.37
N ALA A 145 7.57 11.51 -7.72
CA ALA A 145 8.62 10.52 -7.80
C ALA A 145 8.55 9.75 -9.12
N GLU A 146 9.70 9.28 -9.57
CA GLU A 146 9.83 8.44 -10.76
C GLU A 146 10.46 7.11 -10.34
N LEU A 147 9.76 6.01 -10.54
CA LEU A 147 10.23 4.67 -10.20
C LEU A 147 10.51 3.90 -11.51
N PRO A 148 11.78 3.53 -11.79
CA PRO A 148 12.12 2.77 -12.99
C PRO A 148 11.41 1.42 -13.01
N VAL A 149 10.77 1.08 -14.13
CA VAL A 149 10.12 -0.21 -14.33
C VAL A 149 10.03 -0.54 -15.82
N ALA A 150 10.44 -1.75 -16.20
CA ALA A 150 10.23 -2.27 -17.55
C ALA A 150 8.99 -3.16 -17.52
N LEU A 151 7.99 -2.83 -18.35
CA LEU A 151 6.73 -3.54 -18.47
C LEU A 151 6.48 -3.82 -19.95
N ASP A 152 5.87 -4.96 -20.24
CA ASP A 152 5.29 -5.19 -21.57
C ASP A 152 4.16 -4.19 -21.84
N THR A 153 3.97 -3.78 -23.09
CA THR A 153 2.88 -2.88 -23.50
C THR A 153 1.52 -3.50 -23.17
N GLY A 154 0.61 -2.72 -22.57
CA GLY A 154 -0.74 -3.19 -22.22
C GLY A 154 -1.22 -2.77 -20.85
N GLU A 155 -2.31 -3.40 -20.39
CA GLU A 155 -2.95 -3.14 -19.10
C GLU A 155 -2.27 -3.92 -17.96
N HIS A 156 -2.06 -3.24 -16.84
CA HIS A 156 -1.45 -3.78 -15.63
C HIS A 156 -2.23 -3.34 -14.40
N GLY A 157 -2.26 -4.17 -13.37
CA GLY A 157 -2.72 -3.77 -12.04
C GLY A 157 -1.59 -3.09 -11.28
N ALA A 158 -1.89 -1.99 -10.60
CA ALA A 158 -0.92 -1.27 -9.76
C ALA A 158 -1.48 -1.04 -8.36
N LEU A 159 -0.63 -1.28 -7.35
CA LEU A 159 -0.78 -0.78 -5.99
C LEU A 159 0.32 0.24 -5.74
N VAL A 160 -0.02 1.46 -5.35
CA VAL A 160 0.96 2.49 -5.00
C VAL A 160 0.62 3.07 -3.64
N LEU A 161 1.61 3.07 -2.75
CA LEU A 161 1.52 3.51 -1.36
C LEU A 161 2.55 4.60 -1.15
N VAL A 162 2.11 5.80 -0.79
CA VAL A 162 2.97 6.95 -0.50
C VAL A 162 2.69 7.38 0.91
N ALA A 163 3.69 7.32 1.80
CA ALA A 163 3.48 7.55 3.23
C ALA A 163 2.72 8.86 3.49
N GLY A 164 1.62 8.78 4.27
CA GLY A 164 0.76 9.92 4.59
C GLY A 164 -0.39 10.19 3.61
N TYR A 165 -0.45 9.49 2.48
CA TYR A 165 -1.54 9.57 1.50
C TYR A 165 -2.28 8.25 1.38
N ALA A 166 -3.56 8.28 1.04
CA ALA A 166 -4.35 7.08 0.82
C ALA A 166 -3.74 6.25 -0.33
N GLY A 167 -3.68 4.93 -0.13
CA GLY A 167 -3.14 4.01 -1.12
C GLY A 167 -3.99 3.97 -2.39
N ARG A 168 -3.32 3.79 -3.54
CA ARG A 168 -3.96 3.69 -4.85
C ARG A 168 -3.92 2.24 -5.31
N LEU A 169 -5.08 1.68 -5.59
CA LEU A 169 -5.23 0.36 -6.22
C LEU A 169 -6.02 0.54 -7.51
N GLN A 170 -5.37 0.42 -8.66
CA GLN A 170 -6.00 0.72 -9.95
C GLN A 170 -5.34 0.00 -11.12
N GLU A 171 -6.03 -0.03 -12.25
CA GLU A 171 -5.43 -0.32 -13.55
C GLU A 171 -4.55 0.84 -14.03
N VAL A 172 -3.47 0.49 -14.72
CA VAL A 172 -2.58 1.40 -15.45
C VAL A 172 -2.25 0.80 -16.82
N THR A 173 -1.88 1.64 -17.79
CA THR A 173 -1.55 1.19 -19.15
C THR A 173 -0.12 1.56 -19.50
N ALA A 174 0.69 0.57 -19.82
CA ALA A 174 2.03 0.75 -20.37
C ALA A 174 1.94 0.99 -21.89
N PRO A 175 2.63 2.01 -22.43
CA PRO A 175 2.59 2.37 -23.85
C PRO A 175 3.34 1.39 -24.76
#